data_AF-A0A246BFD0-F1
#
_entry.id   AF-A0A246BFD0-F1
#
_cell.length_a   1.000
_cell.length_b   1.000
_cell.length_c   1.000
_cell.angle_alpha   90.00
_cell.angle_beta   90.00
_cell.angle_gamma   90.00
#
_symmetry.space_group_name_H-M   'P 1'
#
loop_
_entity.id
_entity.type
_entity.pdbx_description
1 polymer ?
#
loop_
_entity_poly.entity_id
_entity_poly.type
_entity_poly.pdbx_seq_one_letter_code
_entity_poly.pdbx_strand_id
1 'polypeptide(L)'
;MKLLPTLTVSITGLLALSACTPVQPGSVDYVPLVQDSALSFTRLAPGQTVFVEYRYPRSLLEENEEFDTYFNALTFNYSPSARVNGNVPDPVRPADWLKFKSAEAPRGVTISVQKVNVARAVRRTTETGDSVNVQYSDQFRVTYKVTAAADAETGVDVAIVTFTDGKNNPDVNLNLNVGK
;
A
#
# COMPACT_ATOMS: atom_id res chain seq x y z
N MET A 1 -42.58 -17.16 -64.54
CA MET A 1 -42.97 -16.21 -63.46
C MET A 1 -42.99 -17.01 -62.16
N LYS A 2 -42.03 -16.80 -61.26
CA LYS A 2 -42.13 -15.93 -60.05
C LYS A 2 -43.30 -16.38 -59.15
N LEU A 3 -43.20 -16.67 -57.85
CA LEU A 3 -42.17 -16.72 -56.80
C LEU A 3 -42.86 -17.41 -55.59
N LEU A 4 -42.09 -18.09 -54.72
CA LEU A 4 -42.48 -18.67 -53.41
C LEU A 4 -43.08 -17.63 -52.43
N PRO A 5 -43.73 -18.05 -51.30
CA PRO A 5 -42.95 -18.22 -50.06
C PRO A 5 -43.34 -19.42 -49.18
N THR A 6 -42.28 -20.06 -48.72
CA THR A 6 -42.12 -21.04 -47.64
C THR A 6 -42.42 -20.43 -46.26
N LEU A 7 -43.08 -21.21 -45.40
CA LEU A 7 -43.15 -20.97 -43.95
C LEU A 7 -41.74 -20.85 -43.36
N THR A 8 -41.48 -19.79 -42.60
CA THR A 8 -40.31 -19.73 -41.70
C THR A 8 -40.77 -19.29 -40.32
N VAL A 9 -40.49 -20.16 -39.35
CA VAL A 9 -40.79 -20.06 -37.92
C VAL A 9 -39.91 -18.99 -37.27
N SER A 10 -40.53 -18.18 -36.42
CA SER A 10 -39.91 -17.22 -35.50
C SER A 10 -38.98 -17.90 -34.49
N ILE A 11 -37.74 -17.42 -34.36
CA ILE A 11 -36.97 -17.50 -33.10
C ILE A 11 -36.24 -16.16 -32.91
N THR A 12 -36.83 -15.32 -32.06
CA THR A 12 -36.24 -14.09 -31.54
C THR A 12 -35.09 -14.47 -30.60
N GLY A 13 -33.86 -14.47 -31.11
CA GLY A 13 -32.66 -14.66 -30.30
C GLY A 13 -32.31 -13.39 -29.53
N LEU A 14 -32.89 -13.21 -28.33
CA LEU A 14 -32.36 -12.25 -27.36
C LEU A 14 -30.95 -12.70 -26.95
N LEU A 15 -29.94 -12.02 -27.48
CA LEU A 15 -28.58 -12.04 -26.96
C LEU A 15 -28.60 -11.38 -25.57
N ALA A 16 -28.89 -12.18 -24.54
CA ALA A 16 -28.61 -11.81 -23.16
C ALA A 16 -27.08 -11.80 -23.00
N LEU A 17 -26.46 -10.67 -23.31
CA LEU A 17 -25.13 -10.36 -22.80
C LEU A 17 -25.25 -10.35 -21.29
N SER A 18 -24.78 -11.42 -20.64
CA SER A 18 -24.40 -11.41 -19.24
C SER A 18 -23.29 -10.38 -19.09
N ALA A 19 -23.69 -9.13 -18.88
CA ALA A 19 -22.81 -8.10 -18.41
C ALA A 19 -22.24 -8.60 -17.07
N CYS A 20 -20.98 -9.04 -17.09
CA CYS A 20 -20.13 -8.99 -15.91
C CYS A 20 -20.09 -7.51 -15.51
N THR A 21 -21.00 -7.11 -14.63
CA THR A 21 -20.86 -5.85 -13.93
C THR A 21 -19.50 -5.90 -13.25
N PRO A 22 -18.62 -4.90 -13.45
CA PRO A 22 -17.44 -4.80 -12.64
C PRO A 22 -17.94 -4.68 -11.20
N VAL A 23 -17.70 -5.71 -10.40
CA VAL A 23 -17.84 -5.63 -8.96
C VAL A 23 -16.87 -4.54 -8.55
N GLN A 24 -17.42 -3.35 -8.32
CA GLN A 24 -16.71 -2.26 -7.70
C GLN A 24 -16.26 -2.82 -6.36
N PRO A 25 -14.94 -3.02 -6.13
CA PRO A 25 -14.49 -3.51 -4.85
C PRO A 25 -14.97 -2.48 -3.83
N GLY A 26 -15.90 -2.87 -2.97
CA GLY A 26 -16.16 -2.12 -1.75
C GLY A 26 -14.81 -1.91 -1.06
N SER A 27 -14.65 -0.78 -0.38
CA SER A 27 -13.50 -0.55 0.48
C SER A 27 -13.50 -1.61 1.58
N VAL A 28 -12.96 -2.79 1.29
CA VAL A 28 -12.59 -3.75 2.32
C VAL A 28 -11.44 -3.07 3.03
N ASP A 29 -11.67 -2.62 4.26
CA ASP A 29 -10.62 -2.21 5.18
C ASP A 29 -9.77 -3.44 5.47
N TYR A 30 -8.86 -3.75 4.56
CA TYR A 30 -7.90 -4.81 4.72
C TYR A 30 -6.85 -4.31 5.69
N VAL A 31 -6.63 -5.03 6.79
CA VAL A 31 -5.52 -4.72 7.70
C VAL A 31 -4.24 -5.10 6.97
N PRO A 32 -3.38 -4.13 6.59
CA PRO A 32 -2.17 -4.44 5.86
C PRO A 32 -1.22 -5.26 6.74
N LEU A 33 -0.48 -6.18 6.13
CA LEU A 33 0.64 -6.83 6.78
C LEU A 33 1.69 -5.75 7.07
N VAL A 34 1.93 -5.44 8.35
CA VAL A 34 2.95 -4.45 8.73
C VAL A 34 4.31 -5.13 8.74
N GLN A 35 5.24 -4.62 7.95
CA GLN A 35 6.60 -5.11 7.91
C GLN A 35 7.43 -4.49 9.03
N ASP A 36 8.22 -5.32 9.70
CA ASP A 36 9.07 -4.89 10.81
C ASP A 36 10.19 -3.94 10.36
N SER A 37 10.60 -4.01 9.09
CA SER A 37 11.67 -3.19 8.52
C SER A 37 11.53 -3.02 7.01
N ALA A 38 12.25 -2.04 6.46
CA ALA A 38 12.41 -1.86 5.02
C ALA A 38 13.11 -3.06 4.33
N LEU A 39 13.80 -3.91 5.11
CA LEU A 39 14.50 -5.09 4.60
C LEU A 39 13.62 -6.36 4.61
N SER A 40 12.42 -6.30 5.19
CA SER A 40 11.55 -7.45 5.31
C SER A 40 10.97 -7.86 3.94
N PHE A 41 10.79 -9.16 3.75
CA PHE A 41 10.22 -9.71 2.52
C PHE A 41 8.69 -9.78 2.59
N THR A 42 8.04 -9.26 1.57
CA THR A 42 6.62 -9.55 1.31
C THR A 42 6.53 -10.90 0.62
N ARG A 43 5.91 -11.86 1.29
CA ARG A 43 5.67 -13.20 0.75
C ARG A 43 4.30 -13.25 0.08
N LEU A 44 4.25 -13.75 -1.13
CA LEU A 44 3.01 -13.97 -1.87
C LEU A 44 3.13 -15.16 -2.81
N ALA A 45 2.04 -15.88 -3.01
CA ALA A 45 1.94 -16.94 -4.01
C ALA A 45 1.49 -16.39 -5.37
N PRO A 46 1.81 -17.08 -6.49
CA PRO A 46 1.22 -16.75 -7.78
C PRO A 46 -0.32 -16.76 -7.72
N GLY A 47 -0.94 -15.73 -8.29
CA GLY A 47 -2.39 -15.49 -8.24
C GLY A 47 -2.89 -14.80 -6.97
N GLN A 48 -1.99 -14.44 -6.04
CA GLN A 48 -2.36 -13.79 -4.78
C GLN A 48 -2.25 -12.26 -4.87
N THR A 49 -3.11 -11.58 -4.12
CA THR A 49 -2.98 -10.15 -3.78
C THR A 49 -2.77 -9.99 -2.28
N VAL A 50 -1.83 -9.13 -1.90
CA VAL A 50 -1.54 -8.79 -0.51
C VAL A 50 -1.48 -7.26 -0.34
N PHE A 51 -1.94 -6.79 0.81
CA PHE A 51 -1.75 -5.41 1.24
C PHE A 51 -0.67 -5.39 2.32
N VAL A 52 0.35 -4.55 2.14
CA VAL A 52 1.52 -4.54 3.00
C VAL A 52 1.92 -3.12 3.33
N GLU A 53 2.25 -2.84 4.58
CA GLU A 53 2.78 -1.55 5.04
C GLU A 53 4.28 -1.68 5.28
N TYR A 54 5.07 -0.86 4.58
CA TYR A 54 6.49 -0.69 4.85
C TYR A 54 6.75 0.62 5.59
N ARG A 55 7.80 0.60 6.40
CA ARG A 55 8.30 1.76 7.14
C ARG A 55 9.68 2.13 6.63
N TYR A 56 9.79 3.35 6.12
CA TYR A 56 11.02 3.88 5.55
C TYR A 56 11.57 5.02 6.40
N PRO A 57 12.91 5.11 6.57
CA PRO A 57 13.51 6.21 7.27
C PRO A 57 13.34 7.50 6.47
N ARG A 58 13.16 8.62 7.18
CA ARG A 58 13.10 9.96 6.58
C ARG A 58 14.25 10.24 5.61
N SER A 59 15.44 9.71 5.87
CA SER A 59 16.66 9.97 5.08
C SER A 59 16.54 9.63 3.59
N LEU A 60 15.55 8.82 3.18
CA LEU A 60 15.31 8.51 1.76
C LEU A 60 14.63 9.65 0.99
N LEU A 61 14.05 10.64 1.67
CA LEU A 61 13.35 11.76 1.02
C LEU A 61 14.22 13.01 0.85
N GLU A 62 15.52 12.92 1.18
CA GLU A 62 16.47 14.04 1.23
C GLU A 62 15.93 15.24 2.05
N GLU A 63 16.59 16.40 2.03
CA GLU A 63 16.12 17.59 2.77
C GLU A 63 14.78 18.08 2.19
N ASN A 64 13.68 17.59 2.76
CA ASN A 64 12.32 17.86 2.30
C ASN A 64 11.54 18.68 3.35
N GLU A 65 11.33 19.96 3.05
CA GLU A 65 10.62 20.92 3.91
C GLU A 65 9.15 20.53 4.13
N GLU A 66 8.52 19.92 3.13
CA GLU A 66 7.14 19.43 3.23
C GLU A 66 7.04 18.28 4.25
N PHE A 67 8.02 17.38 4.31
CA PHE A 67 8.10 16.36 5.35
C PHE A 67 8.24 17.01 6.73
N ASP A 68 9.16 17.96 6.90
CA ASP A 68 9.34 18.69 8.17
C ASP A 68 8.04 19.31 8.65
N THR A 69 7.35 19.99 7.75
CA THR A 69 6.08 20.67 8.04
C THR A 69 5.04 19.68 8.55
N TYR A 70 4.88 18.54 7.88
CA TYR A 70 3.90 17.52 8.27
C TYR A 70 4.32 16.79 9.56
N PHE A 71 5.61 16.53 9.73
CA PHE A 71 6.19 15.84 10.88
C PHE A 71 6.12 16.68 12.17
N ASN A 72 6.39 17.99 12.06
CA ASN A 72 6.33 18.91 13.19
C ASN A 72 4.90 19.16 13.69
N ALA A 73 3.90 18.94 12.84
CA ALA A 73 2.49 18.99 13.21
C ALA A 73 1.97 17.70 13.89
N LEU A 74 2.78 16.65 14.01
CA LEU A 74 2.39 15.42 14.69
C LEU A 74 2.47 15.59 16.21
N THR A 75 1.37 15.29 16.90
CA THR A 75 1.27 15.35 18.36
C THR A 75 1.03 13.95 18.94
N PHE A 76 1.82 13.57 19.95
CA PHE A 76 1.61 12.32 20.69
C PHE A 76 0.34 12.37 21.53
N ASN A 77 -0.41 11.26 21.53
CA ASN A 77 -1.50 11.07 22.48
C ASN A 77 -0.98 10.33 23.72
N TYR A 78 -0.75 11.07 24.79
CA TYR A 78 -0.24 10.52 26.05
C TYR A 78 -1.32 9.85 26.93
N SER A 79 -2.59 9.88 26.52
CA SER A 79 -3.68 9.28 27.30
C SER A 79 -3.38 7.81 27.63
N PRO A 80 -3.54 7.38 28.90
CA PRO A 80 -3.40 5.97 29.27
C PRO A 80 -4.35 5.04 28.49
N SER A 81 -5.54 5.53 28.12
CA SER A 81 -6.51 4.75 27.35
C SER A 81 -6.13 4.55 25.87
N ALA A 82 -5.21 5.36 25.35
CA ALA A 82 -4.76 5.27 23.96
C ALA A 82 -3.55 4.35 23.77
N ARG A 83 -3.04 3.76 24.85
CA ARG A 83 -1.81 2.96 24.82
C ARG A 83 -2.01 1.66 24.07
N VAL A 84 -1.03 1.32 23.26
CA VAL A 84 -0.98 0.04 22.52
C VAL A 84 0.18 -0.76 23.11
N ASN A 85 -0.14 -1.88 23.76
CA ASN A 85 0.85 -2.73 24.44
C ASN A 85 1.73 -1.92 25.41
N GLY A 86 1.13 -0.99 26.16
CA GLY A 86 1.83 -0.14 27.13
C GLY A 86 2.60 1.05 26.52
N ASN A 87 2.69 1.17 25.20
CA ASN A 87 3.38 2.28 24.53
C ASN A 87 2.42 3.39 24.11
N VAL A 88 2.91 4.63 24.10
CA VAL A 88 2.27 5.73 23.38
C VAL A 88 2.13 5.32 21.91
N PRO A 89 0.94 5.46 21.30
CA PRO A 89 0.74 5.09 19.90
C PRO A 89 1.50 6.05 18.97
N ASP A 90 1.87 5.54 17.79
CA ASP A 90 2.51 6.35 16.75
C ASP A 90 1.55 7.45 16.26
N PRO A 91 1.90 8.75 16.37
CA PRO A 91 1.16 9.78 15.68
C PRO A 91 1.50 9.69 14.18
N VAL A 92 0.46 9.65 13.36
CA VAL A 92 0.55 9.50 11.91
C VAL A 92 -0.29 10.57 11.22
N ARG A 93 0.17 11.02 10.05
CA ARG A 93 -0.57 11.97 9.21
C ARG A 93 -0.41 11.60 7.74
N PRO A 94 -1.49 11.68 6.93
CA PRO A 94 -1.39 11.49 5.48
C PRO A 94 -0.36 12.43 4.85
N ALA A 95 0.48 11.88 3.98
CA ALA A 95 1.53 12.60 3.26
C ALA A 95 1.10 12.83 1.81
N ASP A 96 0.02 13.61 1.61
CA ASP A 96 -0.60 13.76 0.29
C ASP A 96 0.32 14.42 -0.75
N TRP A 97 1.40 15.06 -0.34
CA TRP A 97 2.38 15.65 -1.26
C TRP A 97 3.31 14.61 -1.90
N LEU A 98 3.54 13.47 -1.25
CA LEU A 98 4.42 12.42 -1.78
C LEU A 98 3.60 11.47 -2.65
N LYS A 99 3.76 11.58 -3.98
CA LYS A 99 2.96 10.84 -4.96
C LYS A 99 3.72 9.65 -5.52
N PHE A 100 3.00 8.59 -5.83
CA PHE A 100 3.52 7.48 -6.62
C PHE A 100 3.82 7.93 -8.04
N LYS A 101 5.01 7.59 -8.55
CA LYS A 101 5.42 7.90 -9.93
C LYS A 101 5.49 6.63 -10.77
N SER A 102 6.24 5.64 -10.32
CA SER A 102 6.48 4.39 -11.04
C SER A 102 6.86 3.26 -10.10
N ALA A 103 6.70 2.02 -10.57
CA ALA A 103 7.24 0.83 -9.93
C ALA A 103 7.90 -0.05 -10.98
N GLU A 104 9.15 -0.43 -10.72
CA GLU A 104 9.86 -1.47 -11.44
C GLU A 104 9.72 -2.76 -10.63
N ALA A 105 8.92 -3.70 -11.14
CA ALA A 105 8.58 -4.93 -10.44
C ALA A 105 9.00 -6.16 -11.25
N PRO A 106 9.22 -7.31 -10.58
CA PRO A 106 9.49 -8.58 -11.25
C PRO A 106 8.36 -8.96 -12.21
N ARG A 107 8.66 -9.82 -13.19
CA ARG A 107 7.70 -10.20 -14.22
C ARG A 107 6.43 -10.82 -13.60
N GLY A 108 5.28 -10.30 -13.99
CA GLY A 108 3.97 -10.76 -13.52
C GLY A 108 3.59 -10.24 -12.13
N VAL A 109 4.35 -9.30 -11.55
CA VAL A 109 3.98 -8.61 -10.31
C VAL A 109 3.54 -7.17 -10.62
N THR A 110 2.42 -6.76 -10.02
CA THR A 110 1.93 -5.38 -10.07
C THR A 110 1.95 -4.78 -8.68
N ILE A 111 2.49 -3.56 -8.56
CA ILE A 111 2.55 -2.80 -7.32
C ILE A 111 1.78 -1.50 -7.50
N SER A 112 0.93 -1.17 -6.51
CA SER A 112 0.25 0.11 -6.44
C SER A 112 0.34 0.67 -5.02
N VAL A 113 0.51 1.98 -4.90
CA VAL A 113 0.50 2.67 -3.61
C VAL A 113 -0.94 3.01 -3.25
N GLN A 114 -1.36 2.57 -2.07
CA GLN A 114 -2.70 2.83 -1.53
C GLN A 114 -2.69 4.03 -0.60
N LYS A 115 -1.65 4.18 0.22
CA LYS A 115 -1.56 5.23 1.23
C LYS A 115 -0.11 5.56 1.54
N VAL A 116 0.17 6.83 1.81
CA VAL A 116 1.45 7.31 2.34
C VAL A 116 1.19 8.16 3.58
N ASN A 117 1.92 7.91 4.67
CA ASN A 117 1.83 8.69 5.91
C ASN A 117 3.21 9.12 6.39
N VAL A 118 3.31 10.30 6.97
CA VAL A 118 4.41 10.69 7.87
C VAL A 118 4.10 10.19 9.28
N ALA A 119 5.10 9.70 10.00
CA ALA A 119 4.94 9.13 11.33
C ALA A 119 6.11 9.45 12.26
N ARG A 120 5.80 9.68 13.54
CA ARG A 120 6.77 9.51 14.64
C ARG A 120 6.67 8.08 15.13
N ALA A 121 7.53 7.20 14.64
CA ALA A 121 7.48 5.80 15.03
C ALA A 121 8.06 5.62 16.43
N VAL A 122 7.20 5.36 17.41
CA VAL A 122 7.56 5.12 18.81
C VAL A 122 8.31 3.81 18.91
N ARG A 123 9.53 3.89 19.45
CA ARG A 123 10.38 2.73 19.72
C ARG A 123 10.26 2.28 21.16
N ARG A 124 10.10 3.24 22.08
CA ARG A 124 10.03 2.97 23.51
C ARG A 124 9.30 4.10 24.21
N THR A 125 8.40 3.71 25.11
CA THR A 125 7.81 4.59 26.10
C THR A 125 8.35 4.23 27.48
N THR A 126 8.71 5.22 28.29
CA THR A 126 9.09 5.02 29.71
C THR A 126 8.32 6.01 30.56
N GLU A 127 7.76 5.52 31.66
CA GLU A 127 6.99 6.32 32.60
C GLU A 127 7.70 6.33 33.95
N THR A 128 7.93 7.53 34.50
CA THR A 128 8.57 7.73 35.80
C THR A 128 7.77 8.77 36.57
N GLY A 129 7.00 8.34 37.56
CA GLY A 129 6.02 9.20 38.24
C GLY A 129 5.02 9.78 37.24
N ASP A 130 4.88 11.09 37.21
CA ASP A 130 3.97 11.81 36.30
C ASP A 130 4.61 12.15 34.94
N SER A 131 5.86 11.75 34.69
CA SER A 131 6.58 12.03 33.45
C SER A 131 6.52 10.87 32.47
N VAL A 132 6.16 11.16 31.21
CA VAL A 132 6.21 10.21 30.09
C VAL A 132 7.32 10.62 29.13
N ASN A 133 8.28 9.72 28.91
CA ASN A 133 9.36 9.89 27.94
C ASN A 133 9.14 8.94 26.75
N VAL A 134 9.19 9.48 25.54
CA VAL A 134 8.96 8.74 24.29
C VAL A 134 10.20 8.85 23.41
N GLN A 135 10.81 7.70 23.13
CA GLN A 135 11.84 7.57 22.11
C GLN A 135 11.16 7.20 20.80
N TYR A 136 11.41 7.98 19.76
CA TYR A 136 10.82 7.76 18.43
C TYR A 136 11.86 7.94 17.32
N SER A 137 11.49 7.54 16.10
CA SER A 137 12.23 7.86 14.89
C SER A 137 11.33 8.40 13.79
N ASP A 138 11.89 9.27 12.98
CA ASP A 138 11.22 9.94 11.88
C ASP A 138 11.12 8.98 10.69
N GLN A 139 9.89 8.68 10.28
CA GLN A 139 9.62 7.71 9.23
C GLN A 139 8.46 8.17 8.36
N PHE A 140 8.42 7.65 7.13
CA PHE A 140 7.19 7.57 6.36
C PHE A 140 6.76 6.11 6.21
N ARG A 141 5.45 5.91 6.15
CA ARG A 141 4.82 4.60 5.99
C ARG A 141 4.15 4.57 4.64
N VAL A 142 4.35 3.49 3.91
CA VAL A 142 3.68 3.27 2.64
C VAL A 142 2.91 1.98 2.71
N THR A 143 1.61 2.06 2.46
CA THR A 143 0.76 0.90 2.26
C THR A 143 0.70 0.60 0.76
N TYR A 144 1.17 -0.57 0.38
CA TYR A 144 1.12 -1.09 -0.98
C TYR A 144 0.02 -2.13 -1.12
N LYS A 145 -0.55 -2.21 -2.32
CA LYS A 145 -1.23 -3.39 -2.82
C LYS A 145 -0.31 -4.06 -3.83
N VAL A 146 0.12 -5.28 -3.52
CA VAL A 146 1.00 -6.10 -4.36
C VAL A 146 0.20 -7.28 -4.87
N THR A 147 0.18 -7.48 -6.19
CA THR A 147 -0.53 -8.58 -6.84
C THR A 147 0.45 -9.37 -7.69
N ALA A 148 0.58 -10.67 -7.44
CA ALA A 148 1.27 -11.60 -8.33
C ALA A 148 0.25 -12.27 -9.25
N ALA A 149 0.47 -12.21 -10.56
CA ALA A 149 -0.28 -12.99 -11.53
C ALA A 149 -0.07 -14.50 -11.30
N ALA A 150 -0.96 -15.33 -11.86
CA ALA A 150 -0.86 -16.79 -11.72
C ALA A 150 0.42 -17.36 -12.38
N ASP A 151 0.96 -16.65 -13.38
CA ASP A 151 2.19 -16.95 -14.10
C ASP A 151 3.38 -16.05 -13.69
N ALA A 152 3.27 -15.37 -12.53
CA ALA A 152 4.35 -14.54 -12.02
C ALA A 152 5.65 -15.32 -11.84
N GLU A 153 6.78 -14.66 -12.12
CA GLU A 153 8.10 -15.23 -11.89
C GLU A 153 8.31 -15.50 -10.41
N THR A 154 8.72 -16.73 -10.08
CA THR A 154 8.96 -17.15 -8.69
C THR A 154 10.40 -16.87 -8.30
N GLY A 155 10.60 -16.41 -7.07
CA GLY A 155 11.92 -16.12 -6.56
C GLY A 155 11.93 -14.98 -5.55
N VAL A 156 13.13 -14.63 -5.12
CA VAL A 156 13.41 -13.47 -4.28
C VAL A 156 13.92 -12.36 -5.18
N ASP A 157 13.26 -11.21 -5.13
CA ASP A 157 13.60 -10.05 -5.97
C ASP A 157 13.28 -8.74 -5.24
N VAL A 158 13.82 -7.64 -5.75
CA VAL A 158 13.63 -6.30 -5.21
C VAL A 158 12.90 -5.46 -6.23
N ALA A 159 11.68 -5.05 -5.90
CA ALA A 159 11.00 -4.04 -6.68
C ALA A 159 11.43 -2.64 -6.24
N ILE A 160 11.60 -1.74 -7.20
CA ILE A 160 11.93 -0.34 -6.94
C ILE A 160 10.66 0.48 -7.12
N VAL A 161 10.26 1.22 -6.10
CA VAL A 161 9.13 2.15 -6.17
C VAL A 161 9.63 3.57 -6.10
N THR A 162 9.38 4.32 -7.17
CA THR A 162 9.74 5.73 -7.28
C THR A 162 8.57 6.59 -6.85
N PHE A 163 8.83 7.50 -5.93
CA PHE A 163 7.91 8.57 -5.55
C PHE A 163 8.31 9.88 -6.22
N THR A 164 7.45 10.89 -6.12
CA THR A 164 7.78 12.27 -6.45
C THR A 164 7.11 13.21 -5.47
N ASP A 165 7.84 14.25 -5.07
CA ASP A 165 7.33 15.39 -4.30
C ASP A 165 7.17 16.64 -5.17
N GLY A 166 7.35 16.50 -6.49
CA GLY A 166 7.37 17.59 -7.48
C GLY A 166 8.75 18.20 -7.74
N LYS A 167 9.74 17.96 -6.88
CA LYS A 167 11.12 18.45 -7.00
C LYS A 167 12.11 17.29 -7.19
N ASN A 168 11.98 16.27 -6.36
CA ASN A 168 12.82 15.08 -6.28
C ASN A 168 12.02 13.82 -6.67
N ASN A 169 12.76 12.74 -6.92
CA ASN A 169 12.17 11.44 -7.24
C ASN A 169 12.81 10.32 -6.40
N PRO A 170 12.51 10.25 -5.10
CA PRO A 170 13.13 9.27 -4.23
C PRO A 170 12.66 7.85 -4.55
N ASP A 171 13.62 6.93 -4.59
CA ASP A 171 13.38 5.51 -4.77
C ASP A 171 13.37 4.79 -3.43
N VAL A 172 12.46 3.84 -3.28
CA VAL A 172 12.44 2.91 -2.15
C VAL A 172 12.35 1.48 -2.64
N ASN A 173 12.99 0.59 -1.90
CA ASN A 173 13.03 -0.83 -2.21
C ASN A 173 11.91 -1.57 -1.51
N LEU A 174 11.25 -2.46 -2.26
CA LEU A 174 10.25 -3.39 -1.78
C LEU A 174 10.77 -4.82 -2.02
N ASN A 175 11.18 -5.51 -0.96
CA ASN A 175 11.69 -6.87 -1.08
C ASN A 175 10.53 -7.86 -1.22
N LEU A 176 10.53 -8.64 -2.29
CA LEU A 176 9.48 -9.59 -2.63
C LEU A 176 10.02 -11.02 -2.60
N ASN A 177 9.17 -11.95 -2.17
CA ASN A 177 9.40 -13.37 -2.31
C ASN A 177 8.14 -14.01 -2.88
N VAL A 178 8.17 -14.31 -4.18
CA VAL A 178 7.09 -15.00 -4.88
C VAL A 178 7.38 -16.50 -4.84
N GLY A 179 6.62 -17.23 -4.02
CA GLY A 179 6.86 -18.65 -3.76
C GLY A 179 5.57 -19.44 -3.61
N LYS A 180 5.65 -20.77 -3.78
CA LYS A 180 4.51 -21.67 -3.55
C LYS A 180 4.22 -21.88 -2.07
#